data_AF-A0A7C7VSS0-F1
#
_entry.id   AF-A0A7C7VSS0-F1
#
_cell.length_a   1.000
_cell.length_b   1.000
_cell.length_c   1.000
_cell.angle_alpha   90.00
_cell.angle_beta   90.00
_cell.angle_gamma   90.00
#
_symmetry.space_group_name_H-M   'P 1'
#
loop_
_entity.id
_entity.type
_entity.pdbx_description
1 polymer ?
#
loop_
_entity_poly.entity_id
_entity_poly.type
_entity_poly.pdbx_seq_one_letter_code
_entity_poly.pdbx_strand_id
1 'polypeptide(L)'
;MPTDVWLYLTVVLGASTAILILFLIFIFEKVQRYTKIKATPTTLFHFGNQRSPKIVASKTRSVAQERIKEASERLRILNVEREILSYALRRLYEAHAEGRLTAQERDKLAERYKEELRQVREEIVRNESIITLDELERMQEDLIEMFTKKFNEINKKIEELRNKSGIWPLSALESIESEESTIKNEAEQEYKKIKTKNATESRSRKKRNLKKERGRSRRNETKLTDADRKVEQLRAEIEKALERLSRLEVED
;
A
#
# COMPACT_ATOMS: atom_id res chain seq x y z
N MET A 1 2.20 -47.22 44.82
CA MET A 1 1.38 -46.12 44.27
C MET A 1 2.27 -45.25 43.38
N PRO A 2 2.32 -45.45 42.04
CA PRO A 2 3.10 -44.62 41.13
C PRO A 2 2.20 -43.75 40.23
N THR A 3 1.08 -43.25 40.74
CA THR A 3 0.15 -42.38 39.99
C THR A 3 0.67 -40.95 39.84
N ASP A 4 1.53 -40.51 40.76
CA ASP A 4 2.01 -39.12 40.80
C ASP A 4 2.98 -38.81 39.65
N VAL A 5 3.82 -39.78 39.27
CA VAL A 5 4.82 -39.61 38.19
C VAL A 5 4.14 -39.40 36.83
N TRP A 6 3.04 -40.09 36.58
CA TRP A 6 2.28 -39.95 35.33
C TRP A 6 1.52 -38.61 35.28
N LEU A 7 1.05 -38.14 36.43
CA LEU A 7 0.45 -36.81 36.58
C LEU A 7 1.47 -35.70 36.28
N TYR A 8 2.68 -35.76 36.83
CA TYR A 8 3.74 -34.80 36.50
C TYR A 8 4.15 -34.84 35.03
N LEU A 9 4.20 -36.03 34.41
CA LEU A 9 4.53 -36.17 32.99
C LEU A 9 3.51 -35.48 32.08
N THR A 10 2.21 -35.62 32.37
CA THR A 10 1.14 -34.98 31.58
C THR A 10 1.11 -33.46 31.74
N VAL A 11 1.38 -32.95 32.96
CA VAL A 11 1.45 -31.51 33.22
C VAL A 11 2.64 -30.87 32.51
N VAL A 12 3.80 -31.52 32.50
CA VAL A 12 5.01 -31.01 31.82
C VAL A 12 4.84 -31.01 30.29
N LEU A 13 4.25 -32.06 29.72
CA LEU A 13 3.94 -32.14 28.29
C LEU A 13 2.86 -31.12 27.88
N GLY A 14 1.85 -30.91 28.73
CA GLY A 14 0.83 -29.88 28.52
C GLY A 14 1.41 -28.46 28.52
N ALA A 15 2.30 -28.16 29.46
CA ALA A 15 2.98 -26.86 29.51
C ALA A 15 3.92 -26.65 28.30
N SER A 16 4.66 -27.68 27.87
CA SER A 16 5.57 -27.55 26.72
C SER A 16 4.83 -27.32 25.41
N THR A 17 3.68 -27.97 25.23
CA THR A 17 2.84 -27.78 24.03
C THR A 17 2.21 -26.39 23.99
N ALA A 18 1.72 -25.87 25.12
CA ALA A 18 1.20 -24.50 25.20
C ALA A 18 2.28 -23.43 24.88
N ILE A 19 3.51 -23.62 25.36
CA ILE A 19 4.64 -22.72 25.07
C ILE A 19 5.02 -22.77 23.59
N LEU A 20 5.04 -23.96 22.98
CA LEU A 20 5.28 -24.11 21.53
C LEU A 20 4.20 -23.43 20.68
N ILE A 21 2.94 -23.55 21.07
CA ILE A 21 1.82 -22.88 20.38
C ILE A 21 1.96 -21.35 20.48
N LEU A 22 2.27 -20.82 21.67
CA LEU A 22 2.52 -19.39 21.86
C LEU A 22 3.74 -18.91 21.06
N PHE A 23 4.79 -19.72 20.95
CA PHE A 23 5.97 -19.41 20.15
C PHE A 23 5.67 -19.40 18.65
N LEU A 24 4.84 -20.34 18.17
CA LEU A 24 4.36 -20.35 16.78
C LEU A 24 3.47 -19.15 16.47
N ILE A 25 2.57 -18.76 17.39
CA ILE A 25 1.76 -17.54 17.26
C ILE A 25 2.66 -16.30 17.24
N PHE A 26 3.67 -16.23 18.11
CA PHE A 26 4.62 -15.12 18.15
C PHE A 26 5.46 -15.00 16.87
N ILE A 27 5.89 -16.13 16.28
CA ILE A 27 6.57 -16.13 14.97
C ILE A 27 5.60 -15.68 13.87
N PHE A 28 4.38 -16.20 13.84
CA PHE A 28 3.36 -15.83 12.85
C PHE A 28 3.01 -14.35 12.94
N GLU A 29 2.87 -13.81 14.15
CA GLU A 29 2.61 -12.39 14.39
C GLU A 29 3.83 -11.53 14.03
N LYS A 30 5.06 -11.99 14.29
CA LYS A 30 6.28 -11.30 13.86
C LYS A 30 6.35 -11.22 12.34
N VAL A 31 6.06 -12.29 11.61
CA VAL A 31 6.01 -12.30 10.13
C VAL A 31 4.97 -11.31 9.60
N GLN A 32 3.78 -11.23 10.21
CA GLN A 32 2.76 -10.23 9.85
C GLN A 32 3.19 -8.78 10.15
N ARG A 33 3.98 -8.54 11.20
CA ARG A 33 4.49 -7.20 11.54
C ARG A 33 5.62 -6.75 10.59
N TYR A 34 6.41 -7.66 10.01
CA TYR A 34 7.38 -7.34 8.96
C TYR A 34 6.71 -6.97 7.63
N THR A 35 5.50 -7.50 7.35
CA THR A 35 4.70 -7.09 6.18
C THR A 35 4.00 -5.72 6.31
N LYS A 36 4.15 -5.02 7.46
CA LYS A 36 3.57 -3.68 7.69
C LYS A 36 4.59 -2.53 7.65
N ILE A 37 5.78 -2.75 7.10
CA ILE A 37 6.78 -1.68 6.95
C ILE A 37 6.85 -1.27 5.47
N LYS A 38 6.23 -0.11 5.21
CA LYS A 38 6.21 0.70 3.96
C LYS A 38 5.23 0.26 2.86
N ALA A 39 3.94 0.22 3.19
CA ALA A 39 2.90 0.47 2.20
C ALA A 39 2.53 1.96 2.22
N THR A 40 3.24 2.76 1.43
CA THR A 40 2.61 3.89 0.75
C THR A 40 3.03 3.81 -0.72
N PRO A 41 2.14 3.32 -1.55
CA PRO A 41 1.69 4.12 -2.66
C PRO A 41 0.25 4.46 -2.35
N THR A 42 -0.01 5.72 -2.00
CA THR A 42 -1.35 6.29 -2.13
C THR A 42 -1.69 6.27 -3.62
N THR A 43 -2.11 5.12 -4.13
CA THR A 43 -2.87 4.99 -5.38
C THR A 43 -4.29 5.40 -5.03
N LEU A 44 -4.48 6.72 -4.93
CA LEU A 44 -5.81 7.30 -4.86
C LEU A 44 -6.45 7.12 -6.25
N PHE A 45 -7.25 6.07 -6.40
CA PHE A 45 -8.33 6.07 -7.39
C PHE A 45 -9.34 7.14 -6.96
N HIS A 46 -9.05 8.40 -7.28
CA HIS A 46 -9.98 9.51 -7.10
C HIS A 46 -11.05 9.41 -8.19
N PHE A 47 -12.10 8.64 -7.94
CA PHE A 47 -13.39 8.81 -8.64
C PHE A 47 -14.11 10.04 -8.06
N GLY A 48 -13.43 11.19 -8.13
CA GLY A 48 -13.92 12.46 -7.61
C GLY A 48 -14.06 13.46 -8.76
N ASN A 49 -15.32 13.81 -9.03
CA ASN A 49 -15.83 14.90 -9.87
C ASN A 49 -14.84 15.68 -10.75
N GLN A 50 -15.15 15.66 -12.05
CA GLN A 50 -14.96 16.77 -12.98
C GLN A 50 -13.51 17.19 -13.26
N ARG A 51 -12.80 16.27 -13.90
CA ARG A 51 -12.00 16.47 -15.11
C ARG A 51 -11.84 15.06 -15.67
N SER A 52 -11.69 14.92 -16.99
CA SER A 52 -11.40 13.63 -17.62
C SER A 52 -10.47 12.81 -16.72
N PRO A 53 -10.78 11.54 -16.38
CA PRO A 53 -9.87 10.71 -15.64
C PRO A 53 -8.64 10.55 -16.53
N LYS A 54 -7.68 11.45 -16.33
CA LYS A 54 -6.30 11.16 -16.60
C LYS A 54 -5.99 10.05 -15.63
N ILE A 55 -6.13 8.83 -16.10
CA ILE A 55 -5.55 7.66 -15.48
C ILE A 55 -4.06 7.96 -15.53
N VAL A 56 -3.55 8.65 -14.51
CA VAL A 56 -2.12 8.80 -14.29
C VAL A 56 -1.64 7.50 -13.63
N ALA A 57 -1.95 6.37 -14.26
CA ALA A 57 -1.22 5.16 -14.03
C ALA A 57 -0.02 5.27 -14.97
N SER A 58 1.06 5.83 -14.44
CA SER A 58 2.30 5.95 -15.20
C SER A 58 2.73 4.55 -15.61
N LYS A 59 2.81 4.31 -16.91
CA LYS A 59 3.39 3.11 -17.51
C LYS A 59 4.88 3.09 -17.17
N THR A 60 5.25 2.62 -15.99
CA THR A 60 6.63 2.61 -15.54
C THR A 60 7.02 1.19 -15.23
N ARG A 61 7.73 0.57 -16.17
CA ARG A 61 8.51 -0.63 -15.87
C ARG A 61 9.59 -0.27 -14.86
N SER A 62 9.66 -1.02 -13.76
CA SER A 62 10.67 -0.84 -12.73
C SER A 62 11.94 -1.64 -13.03
N VAL A 63 11.86 -2.62 -13.93
CA VAL A 63 12.97 -3.54 -14.25
C VAL A 63 13.41 -3.38 -15.70
N ALA A 64 14.74 -3.28 -15.92
CA ALA A 64 15.32 -3.28 -17.25
C ALA A 64 15.32 -4.68 -17.89
N GLN A 65 15.14 -4.78 -19.20
CA GLN A 65 15.11 -6.06 -19.93
C GLN A 65 16.35 -6.93 -19.71
N GLU A 66 17.52 -6.30 -19.60
CA GLU A 66 18.79 -6.99 -19.31
C GLU A 66 18.74 -7.75 -17.98
N ARG A 67 18.19 -7.11 -16.94
CA ARG A 67 18.06 -7.71 -15.61
C ARG A 67 17.07 -8.86 -15.58
N ILE A 68 16.02 -8.82 -16.41
CA ILE A 68 15.04 -9.91 -16.53
C ILE A 68 15.70 -11.12 -17.18
N LYS A 69 16.45 -10.91 -18.28
CA LYS A 69 17.20 -11.98 -18.93
C LYS A 69 18.22 -12.58 -17.99
N GLU A 70 19.02 -11.75 -17.33
CA GLU A 70 20.00 -12.18 -16.34
C GLU A 70 19.36 -12.97 -15.19
N ALA A 71 18.22 -12.50 -14.67
CA ALA A 71 17.48 -13.21 -13.63
C ALA A 71 16.99 -14.58 -14.12
N SER A 72 16.46 -14.66 -15.35
CA SER A 72 16.01 -15.92 -15.95
C SER A 72 17.15 -16.92 -16.16
N GLU A 73 18.31 -16.48 -16.64
CA GLU A 73 19.48 -17.32 -16.83
C GLU A 73 20.02 -17.84 -15.50
N ARG A 74 20.14 -16.95 -14.50
CA ARG A 74 20.54 -17.33 -13.14
C ARG A 74 19.57 -18.33 -12.52
N LEU A 75 18.26 -18.10 -12.65
CA LEU A 75 17.24 -18.98 -12.09
C LEU A 75 17.38 -20.42 -12.65
N ARG A 76 17.66 -20.56 -13.95
CA ARG A 76 17.93 -21.88 -14.56
C ARG A 76 19.14 -22.58 -13.91
N ILE A 77 20.24 -21.86 -13.69
CA ILE A 77 21.46 -22.42 -13.09
C ILE A 77 21.22 -22.78 -11.63
N LEU A 78 20.63 -21.87 -10.85
CA LEU A 78 20.36 -22.04 -9.43
C LEU A 78 19.42 -23.23 -9.16
N ASN A 79 18.46 -23.51 -10.04
CA ASN A 79 17.62 -24.69 -9.91
C ASN A 79 18.41 -26.00 -10.03
N VAL A 80 19.34 -26.07 -10.98
CA VAL A 80 20.23 -27.23 -11.13
C VAL A 80 21.15 -27.35 -9.91
N GLU A 81 21.70 -26.24 -9.44
CA GLU A 81 22.54 -26.22 -8.24
C GLU A 81 21.77 -26.70 -7.00
N ARG A 82 20.53 -26.25 -6.80
CA ARG A 82 19.62 -26.71 -5.75
C ARG A 82 19.42 -28.23 -5.80
N GLU A 83 19.24 -28.79 -7.00
CA GLU A 83 19.10 -30.22 -7.21
C GLU A 83 20.39 -30.98 -6.86
N ILE A 84 21.54 -30.50 -7.32
CA ILE A 84 22.86 -31.08 -7.02
C ILE A 84 23.11 -31.08 -5.50
N LEU A 85 22.85 -29.97 -4.82
CA LEU A 85 23.02 -29.84 -3.38
C LEU A 85 22.06 -30.77 -2.61
N SER A 86 20.82 -30.88 -3.07
CA SER A 86 19.84 -31.80 -2.48
C SER A 86 20.26 -33.26 -2.66
N TYR A 87 20.78 -33.61 -3.84
CA TYR A 87 21.34 -34.94 -4.11
C TYR A 87 22.58 -35.22 -3.26
N ALA A 88 23.51 -34.26 -3.14
CA ALA A 88 24.69 -34.39 -2.30
C ALA A 88 24.31 -34.65 -0.84
N LEU A 89 23.36 -33.89 -0.29
CA LEU A 89 22.83 -34.11 1.06
C LEU A 89 22.30 -35.54 1.22
N ARG A 90 21.45 -36.01 0.30
CA ARG A 90 20.94 -37.38 0.32
C ARG A 90 22.07 -38.41 0.29
N ARG A 91 23.04 -38.23 -0.61
CA ARG A 91 24.17 -39.15 -0.79
C ARG A 91 25.03 -39.25 0.47
N LEU A 92 25.15 -38.18 1.26
CA LEU A 92 25.85 -38.23 2.54
C LEU A 92 25.17 -39.18 3.55
N TYR A 93 23.83 -39.17 3.63
CA TYR A 93 23.11 -40.08 4.52
C TYR A 93 23.18 -41.53 4.03
N GLU A 94 23.12 -41.76 2.72
CA GLU A 94 23.32 -43.08 2.13
C GLU A 94 24.73 -43.62 2.42
N ALA A 95 25.76 -42.80 2.20
CA ALA A 95 27.15 -43.18 2.49
C ALA A 95 27.39 -43.49 3.98
N HIS A 96 26.70 -42.79 4.89
CA HIS A 96 26.71 -43.11 6.31
C HIS A 96 26.08 -44.48 6.60
N ALA A 97 24.93 -44.78 5.99
CA ALA A 97 24.27 -46.09 6.13
C ALA A 97 25.10 -47.24 5.53
N GLU A 98 25.86 -46.96 4.46
CA GLU A 98 26.84 -47.87 3.87
C GLU A 98 28.12 -48.02 4.74
N GLY A 99 28.25 -47.28 5.85
CA GLY A 99 29.42 -47.32 6.73
C GLY A 99 30.66 -46.60 6.17
N ARG A 100 30.54 -45.87 5.07
CA ARG A 100 31.65 -45.13 4.43
C ARG A 100 31.97 -43.80 5.11
N LEU A 101 31.02 -43.27 5.89
CA LEU A 101 31.17 -42.04 6.68
C LEU A 101 30.74 -42.29 8.12
N THR A 102 31.45 -41.71 9.07
CA THR A 102 30.96 -41.60 10.44
C THR A 102 29.84 -40.56 10.53
N ALA A 103 29.05 -40.61 11.61
CA ALA A 103 27.96 -39.65 11.82
C ALA A 103 28.49 -38.20 11.92
N GLN A 104 29.63 -38.00 12.60
CA GLN A 104 30.25 -36.68 12.75
C GLN A 104 30.75 -36.12 11.41
N GLU A 105 31.38 -36.95 10.58
CA GLU A 105 31.84 -36.53 9.25
C GLU A 105 30.66 -36.18 8.34
N ARG A 106 29.60 -37.00 8.36
CA ARG A 106 28.35 -36.71 7.65
C ARG A 106 27.76 -35.37 8.11
N ASP A 107 27.66 -35.14 9.41
CA ASP A 107 27.03 -33.93 9.94
C ASP A 107 27.81 -32.67 9.59
N LYS A 108 29.14 -32.72 9.70
CA LYS A 108 30.02 -31.62 9.28
C LYS A 108 29.89 -31.30 7.79
N LEU A 109 29.82 -32.32 6.93
CA LEU A 109 29.60 -32.13 5.50
C LEU A 109 28.19 -31.61 5.21
N ALA A 110 27.18 -32.19 5.87
CA ALA A 110 25.78 -31.83 5.67
C ALA A 110 25.48 -30.41 6.11
N GLU A 111 26.11 -29.90 7.17
CA GLU A 111 25.97 -28.51 7.61
C GLU A 111 26.36 -27.53 6.50
N ARG A 112 27.50 -27.76 5.86
CA ARG A 112 27.96 -26.93 4.74
C ARG A 112 26.97 -26.95 3.58
N TYR A 113 26.55 -28.14 3.12
CA TYR A 113 25.61 -28.24 2.01
C TYR A 113 24.22 -27.68 2.34
N LYS A 114 23.78 -27.77 3.61
CA LYS A 114 22.52 -27.14 4.05
C LYS A 114 22.59 -25.62 3.94
N GLU A 115 23.72 -25.03 4.32
CA GLU A 115 23.91 -23.58 4.24
C GLU A 115 24.01 -23.11 2.78
N GLU A 116 24.78 -23.80 1.94
CA GLU A 116 24.82 -23.53 0.49
C GLU A 116 23.41 -23.65 -0.13
N LEU A 117 22.65 -24.70 0.21
CA LEU A 117 21.29 -24.89 -0.28
C LEU A 117 20.32 -23.81 0.22
N ARG A 118 20.53 -23.26 1.42
CA ARG A 118 19.76 -22.13 1.94
C ARG A 118 20.03 -20.88 1.08
N GLN A 119 21.29 -20.57 0.81
CA GLN A 119 21.67 -19.40 0.00
C GLN A 119 21.13 -19.50 -1.43
N VAL A 120 21.25 -20.67 -2.07
CA VAL A 120 20.70 -20.92 -3.41
C VAL A 120 19.19 -20.71 -3.43
N ARG A 121 18.45 -21.20 -2.43
CA ARG A 121 17.00 -20.98 -2.35
C ARG A 121 16.64 -19.50 -2.21
N GLU A 122 17.38 -18.74 -1.43
CA GLU A 122 17.17 -17.31 -1.30
C GLU A 122 17.44 -16.55 -2.61
N GLU A 123 18.44 -16.98 -3.37
CA GLU A 123 18.71 -16.44 -4.71
C GLU A 123 17.60 -16.77 -5.72
N ILE A 124 17.07 -17.99 -5.69
CA ILE A 124 15.92 -18.38 -6.53
C ILE A 124 14.75 -17.43 -6.26
N VAL A 125 14.37 -17.24 -5.00
CA VAL A 125 13.25 -16.35 -4.62
C VAL A 125 13.48 -14.92 -5.10
N ARG A 126 14.72 -14.41 -5.01
CA ARG A 126 15.06 -13.07 -5.51
C ARG A 126 14.89 -12.96 -7.02
N ASN A 127 15.41 -13.91 -7.78
CA ASN A 127 15.32 -13.88 -9.25
C ASN A 127 13.87 -14.11 -9.74
N GLU A 128 13.12 -15.00 -9.10
CA GLU A 128 11.68 -15.17 -9.33
C GLU A 128 10.90 -13.88 -9.06
N SER A 129 11.22 -13.17 -7.99
CA SER A 129 10.59 -11.87 -7.67
C SER A 129 10.82 -10.82 -8.76
N ILE A 130 11.98 -10.84 -9.41
CA ILE A 130 12.30 -9.91 -10.52
C ILE A 130 11.44 -10.23 -11.74
N ILE A 131 11.32 -11.50 -12.10
CA ILE A 131 10.54 -11.95 -13.28
C ILE A 131 9.04 -11.70 -13.04
N THR A 132 8.53 -12.12 -11.89
CA THR A 132 7.13 -11.92 -11.51
C THR A 132 6.75 -10.45 -11.43
N LEU A 133 7.66 -9.58 -10.98
CA LEU A 133 7.44 -8.13 -11.01
C LEU A 133 7.25 -7.61 -12.45
N ASP A 134 8.11 -8.00 -13.39
CA ASP A 134 7.97 -7.61 -14.80
C ASP A 134 6.65 -8.12 -15.41
N GLU A 135 6.26 -9.36 -15.11
CA GLU A 135 4.98 -9.92 -15.57
C GLU A 135 3.78 -9.12 -15.02
N LEU A 136 3.80 -8.78 -13.74
CA LEU A 136 2.77 -7.98 -13.09
C LEU A 136 2.69 -6.56 -13.67
N GLU A 137 3.84 -5.92 -13.88
CA GLU A 137 3.92 -4.61 -14.52
C GLU A 137 3.38 -4.68 -15.94
N ARG A 138 3.77 -5.67 -16.74
CA ARG A 138 3.24 -5.87 -18.10
C ARG A 138 1.73 -6.04 -18.11
N MET A 139 1.16 -6.86 -17.22
CA MET A 139 -0.30 -6.99 -17.10
C MET A 139 -0.96 -5.67 -16.71
N GLN A 140 -0.34 -4.89 -15.83
CA GLN A 140 -0.80 -3.55 -15.49
C GLN A 140 -0.80 -2.62 -16.71
N GLU A 141 0.27 -2.63 -17.53
CA GLU A 141 0.35 -1.85 -18.77
C GLU A 141 -0.82 -2.19 -19.70
N ASP A 142 -1.09 -3.47 -19.91
CA ASP A 142 -2.17 -3.97 -20.78
C ASP A 142 -3.55 -3.53 -20.27
N LEU A 143 -3.79 -3.61 -18.96
CA LEU A 143 -5.05 -3.16 -18.34
C LEU A 143 -5.27 -1.66 -18.49
N ILE A 144 -4.23 -0.85 -18.28
CA ILE A 144 -4.30 0.61 -18.47
C ILE A 144 -4.64 0.93 -19.92
N GLU A 145 -4.03 0.22 -20.87
CA GLU A 145 -4.31 0.40 -22.30
C GLU A 145 -5.77 0.07 -22.64
N MET A 146 -6.27 -1.08 -22.19
CA MET A 146 -7.65 -1.50 -22.42
C MET A 146 -8.66 -0.53 -21.82
N PHE A 147 -8.43 -0.10 -20.57
CA PHE A 147 -9.32 0.84 -19.91
C PHE A 147 -9.28 2.20 -20.62
N THR A 148 -8.11 2.69 -21.02
CA THR A 148 -7.98 3.96 -21.76
C THR A 148 -8.74 3.91 -23.08
N LYS A 149 -8.61 2.81 -23.84
CA LYS A 149 -9.37 2.60 -25.09
C LYS A 149 -10.88 2.63 -24.84
N LYS A 150 -11.35 1.88 -23.85
CA LYS A 150 -12.79 1.80 -23.51
C LYS A 150 -13.33 3.12 -22.99
N PHE A 151 -12.55 3.82 -22.17
CA PHE A 151 -12.91 5.11 -21.65
C PHE A 151 -13.05 6.15 -22.77
N ASN A 152 -12.14 6.15 -23.74
CA ASN A 152 -12.22 7.01 -24.93
C ASN A 152 -13.42 6.67 -25.82
N GLU A 153 -13.73 5.38 -26.00
CA GLU A 153 -14.93 4.93 -26.73
C GLU A 153 -16.22 5.45 -26.07
N ILE A 154 -16.30 5.34 -24.74
CA ILE A 154 -17.44 5.84 -23.96
C ILE A 154 -17.54 7.36 -24.08
N ASN A 155 -16.45 8.10 -23.91
CA ASN A 155 -16.47 9.55 -24.04
C ASN A 155 -16.93 9.98 -25.43
N LYS A 156 -16.46 9.31 -26.49
CA LYS A 156 -16.90 9.61 -27.85
C LYS A 156 -18.41 9.43 -28.00
N LYS A 157 -18.98 8.35 -27.47
CA LYS A 157 -20.43 8.12 -27.46
C LYS A 157 -21.18 9.18 -26.64
N ILE A 158 -20.64 9.59 -25.50
CA ILE A 158 -21.22 10.68 -24.69
C ILE A 158 -21.25 11.98 -25.48
N GLU A 159 -20.15 12.37 -26.13
CA GLU A 159 -20.08 13.59 -26.95
C GLU A 159 -21.02 13.52 -28.16
N GLU A 160 -21.11 12.37 -28.83
CA GLU A 160 -22.08 12.16 -29.91
C GLU A 160 -23.54 12.34 -29.43
N LEU A 161 -23.88 11.83 -28.25
CA LEU A 161 -25.21 11.98 -27.65
C LEU A 161 -25.48 13.42 -27.17
N ARG A 162 -24.49 14.10 -26.60
CA ARG A 162 -24.58 15.52 -26.22
C ARG A 162 -24.85 16.40 -27.43
N ASN A 163 -24.09 16.20 -28.51
CA ASN A 163 -24.28 16.93 -29.76
C ASN A 163 -25.66 16.70 -30.37
N LYS A 164 -26.20 15.48 -30.28
CA LYS A 164 -27.55 15.16 -30.76
C LYS A 164 -28.67 15.73 -29.88
N SER A 165 -28.45 15.80 -28.56
CA SER A 165 -29.46 16.24 -27.59
C SER A 165 -29.40 17.74 -27.28
N GLY A 166 -28.31 18.42 -27.63
CA GLY A 166 -28.06 19.81 -27.24
C GLY A 166 -27.80 19.99 -25.73
N ILE A 167 -27.66 18.90 -24.98
CA ILE A 167 -27.46 18.92 -23.53
C ILE A 167 -25.96 19.01 -23.25
N TRP A 168 -25.54 20.20 -22.80
CA TRP A 168 -24.17 20.41 -22.34
C TRP A 168 -24.04 20.01 -20.86
N PRO A 169 -22.86 19.53 -20.43
CA PRO A 169 -22.61 19.22 -19.03
C PRO A 169 -22.80 20.48 -18.16
N LEU A 170 -23.53 20.33 -17.05
CA LEU A 170 -23.91 21.42 -16.13
C LEU A 170 -22.70 22.22 -15.60
N SER A 171 -21.51 21.63 -15.62
CA SER A 171 -20.25 22.28 -15.26
C SER A 171 -19.86 23.47 -16.13
N ALA A 172 -20.44 23.60 -17.33
CA ALA A 172 -20.22 24.75 -18.20
C ALA A 172 -21.07 25.98 -17.81
N LEU A 173 -22.11 25.80 -16.97
CA LEU A 173 -22.99 26.90 -16.54
C LEU A 173 -22.48 27.64 -15.30
N GLU A 174 -21.72 26.99 -14.40
CA GLU A 174 -21.18 27.64 -13.19
C GLU A 174 -20.15 28.74 -13.49
N SER A 175 -19.52 28.74 -14.67
CA SER A 175 -18.58 29.81 -15.07
C SER A 175 -19.25 31.13 -15.45
N ILE A 176 -20.57 31.15 -15.67
CA ILE A 176 -21.29 32.34 -16.18
C ILE A 176 -21.80 33.21 -15.02
N GLU A 177 -22.16 32.63 -13.86
CA GLU A 177 -22.65 33.39 -12.69
C GLU A 177 -21.58 34.24 -12.00
N SER A 178 -20.29 33.95 -12.23
CA SER A 178 -19.19 34.71 -11.61
C SER A 178 -18.93 36.08 -12.25
N GLU A 179 -19.41 36.37 -13.47
CA GLU A 179 -19.11 37.63 -14.17
C GLU A 179 -20.14 38.75 -13.93
N GLU A 180 -21.35 38.42 -13.46
CA GLU A 180 -22.43 39.41 -13.27
C GLU A 180 -22.33 40.18 -11.94
N SER A 181 -21.51 39.70 -10.99
CA SER A 181 -21.29 40.34 -9.68
C SER A 181 -20.19 41.41 -9.68
N THR A 182 -19.40 41.53 -10.76
CA THR A 182 -18.26 42.44 -10.83
C THR A 182 -18.61 43.88 -11.26
N ILE A 183 -19.73 44.10 -11.95
CA ILE A 183 -20.06 45.42 -12.53
C ILE A 183 -20.62 46.42 -11.48
N LYS A 184 -21.08 45.96 -10.32
CA LYS A 184 -21.63 46.86 -9.27
C LYS A 184 -20.58 47.40 -8.30
N ASN A 185 -19.38 46.84 -8.26
CA ASN A 185 -18.37 47.19 -7.26
C ASN A 185 -17.33 48.22 -7.73
N GLU A 186 -17.37 48.64 -9.02
CA GLU A 186 -16.43 49.62 -9.57
C GLU A 186 -16.84 51.09 -9.36
N ALA A 187 -18.09 51.36 -8.96
CA ALA A 187 -18.57 52.75 -8.79
C ALA A 187 -18.23 53.41 -7.43
N GLU A 188 -17.73 52.66 -6.45
CA GLU A 188 -17.50 53.19 -5.08
C GLU A 188 -16.03 53.37 -4.68
N GLN A 189 -15.05 53.06 -5.55
CA GLN A 189 -13.62 53.15 -5.20
C GLN A 189 -12.89 54.39 -5.74
N GLU A 190 -13.57 55.32 -6.43
CA GLU A 190 -12.91 56.48 -7.03
C GLU A 190 -12.70 57.68 -6.07
N TYR A 191 -13.27 57.66 -4.87
CA TYR A 191 -13.15 58.76 -3.89
C TYR A 191 -12.43 58.35 -2.61
N LYS A 192 -11.10 58.10 -2.66
CA LYS A 192 -10.13 58.30 -1.54
C LYS A 192 -8.75 57.71 -1.86
N LYS A 193 -7.95 58.40 -2.68
CA LYS A 193 -6.47 58.30 -2.62
C LYS A 193 -5.81 59.41 -3.43
N ILE A 194 -5.93 60.64 -2.94
CA ILE A 194 -5.08 61.76 -3.35
C ILE A 194 -4.32 62.21 -2.10
N LYS A 195 -2.99 62.37 -2.25
CA LYS A 195 -1.95 62.87 -1.28
C LYS A 195 -1.35 61.82 -0.32
N THR A 196 -0.05 61.67 -0.07
CA THR A 196 1.28 62.10 -0.61
C THR A 196 2.29 61.20 0.17
N LYS A 197 3.00 60.23 -0.43
CA LYS A 197 4.38 60.25 -0.98
C LYS A 197 5.52 60.81 -0.08
N ASN A 198 6.57 59.98 0.04
CA ASN A 198 8.02 60.26 0.28
C ASN A 198 8.49 60.29 1.76
N ALA A 199 9.63 59.70 2.20
CA ALA A 199 10.72 58.98 1.54
C ALA A 199 11.64 58.24 2.57
N THR A 200 12.23 57.13 2.12
CA THR A 200 13.64 56.66 2.22
C THR A 200 14.41 56.45 3.56
N GLU A 201 14.93 55.22 3.65
CA GLU A 201 16.34 54.82 3.91
C GLU A 201 16.93 54.62 5.32
N SER A 202 17.19 53.32 5.60
CA SER A 202 18.52 52.72 5.85
C SER A 202 18.98 52.35 7.29
N ARG A 203 19.55 51.14 7.33
CA ARG A 203 20.68 50.64 8.15
C ARG A 203 20.51 50.26 9.65
N SER A 204 20.54 48.93 9.84
CA SER A 204 21.68 48.19 10.43
C SER A 204 21.55 47.56 11.84
N ARG A 205 21.86 46.24 11.85
CA ARG A 205 22.74 45.52 12.79
C ARG A 205 22.34 45.36 14.27
N LYS A 206 22.08 44.10 14.68
CA LYS A 206 23.01 43.21 15.46
C LYS A 206 22.39 42.47 16.69
N LYS A 207 22.38 41.13 16.56
CA LYS A 207 22.72 40.04 17.52
C LYS A 207 21.85 39.71 18.77
N ARG A 208 21.58 38.38 18.82
CA ARG A 208 21.88 37.35 19.87
C ARG A 208 20.75 36.84 20.78
N ASN A 209 20.34 35.59 20.47
CA ASN A 209 20.27 34.36 21.29
C ASN A 209 19.65 34.37 22.71
N LEU A 210 18.75 33.40 22.97
CA LEU A 210 18.77 32.30 24.00
C LEU A 210 17.37 31.62 23.98
N LYS A 211 17.17 30.38 23.49
CA LYS A 211 17.26 29.03 24.12
C LYS A 211 16.13 28.65 25.13
N LYS A 212 15.31 27.66 24.71
CA LYS A 212 14.56 26.57 25.41
C LYS A 212 13.62 26.88 26.60
N GLU A 213 12.37 26.38 26.50
CA GLU A 213 11.76 25.26 27.29
C GLU A 213 10.30 25.03 26.81
N ARG A 214 9.95 23.85 26.26
CA ARG A 214 9.28 22.68 26.90
C ARG A 214 7.95 22.96 27.63
N GLY A 215 6.86 22.42 27.06
CA GLY A 215 5.90 21.62 27.84
C GLY A 215 4.44 22.10 27.94
N ARG A 216 3.54 21.27 27.40
CA ARG A 216 2.10 21.10 27.73
C ARG A 216 1.15 22.27 27.40
N SER A 217 0.29 22.04 26.40
CA SER A 217 -1.12 22.42 26.54
C SER A 217 -2.02 21.37 25.91
N ARG A 218 -3.00 20.95 26.70
CA ARG A 218 -4.04 19.97 26.42
C ARG A 218 -4.91 20.49 25.27
N ARG A 219 -5.19 19.66 24.25
CA ARG A 219 -6.12 20.05 23.18
C ARG A 219 -7.54 19.63 23.55
N ASN A 220 -8.20 20.60 24.16
CA ASN A 220 -9.62 20.90 24.29
C ASN A 220 -10.62 19.95 23.60
N GLU A 221 -11.53 19.48 24.45
CA GLU A 221 -12.96 19.22 24.27
C GLU A 221 -13.55 19.57 22.90
N THR A 222 -14.16 18.54 22.31
CA THR A 222 -15.06 18.56 21.16
C THR A 222 -16.24 19.51 21.39
N LYS A 223 -16.21 20.66 20.74
CA LYS A 223 -17.44 21.37 20.38
C LYS A 223 -17.92 20.75 19.08
N LEU A 224 -19.07 20.07 19.12
CA LEU A 224 -19.75 19.57 17.92
C LEU A 224 -19.90 20.73 16.93
N THR A 225 -19.19 20.61 15.82
CA THR A 225 -19.24 21.56 14.73
C THR A 225 -20.56 21.35 13.99
N ASP A 226 -21.10 22.37 13.30
CA ASP A 226 -22.31 22.17 12.47
C ASP A 226 -22.12 21.08 11.40
N ALA A 227 -20.87 20.78 11.04
CA ALA A 227 -20.52 19.63 10.21
C ALA A 227 -20.84 18.29 10.89
N ASP A 228 -20.56 18.15 12.18
CA ASP A 228 -20.81 16.91 12.93
C ASP A 228 -22.32 16.65 13.06
N ARG A 229 -23.13 17.70 13.25
CA ARG A 229 -24.60 17.61 13.23
C ARG A 229 -25.15 17.12 11.89
N LYS A 230 -24.59 17.60 10.77
CA LYS A 230 -24.99 17.14 9.44
C LYS A 230 -24.60 15.68 9.20
N VAL A 231 -23.46 15.25 9.71
CA VAL A 231 -23.03 13.83 9.64
C VAL A 231 -23.97 12.94 10.45
N GLU A 232 -24.41 13.39 11.63
CA GLU A 232 -25.38 12.67 12.45
C GLU A 232 -26.76 12.57 11.78
N GLN A 233 -27.23 13.65 11.14
CA GLN A 233 -28.47 13.67 10.37
C GLN A 233 -28.43 12.71 9.17
N LEU A 234 -27.33 12.72 8.41
CA LEU A 234 -27.14 11.79 7.28
C LEU A 234 -27.09 10.34 7.75
N ARG A 235 -26.47 10.05 8.91
CA ARG A 235 -26.47 8.70 9.48
C ARG A 235 -27.88 8.22 9.83
N ALA A 236 -28.68 9.08 10.44
CA ALA A 236 -30.07 8.75 10.79
C ALA A 236 -30.95 8.53 9.55
N GLU A 237 -30.75 9.30 8.47
CA GLU A 237 -31.47 9.10 7.21
C GLU A 237 -31.09 7.79 6.51
N ILE A 238 -29.80 7.43 6.52
CA ILE A 238 -29.31 6.16 5.97
C ILE A 238 -29.88 4.98 6.76
N GLU A 239 -29.86 5.04 8.09
CA GLU A 239 -30.38 3.97 8.95
C GLU A 239 -31.89 3.78 8.74
N LYS A 240 -32.64 4.88 8.60
CA LYS A 240 -34.07 4.84 8.25
C LYS A 240 -34.33 4.29 6.85
N ALA A 241 -33.46 4.57 5.89
CA ALA A 241 -33.56 4.02 4.53
C ALA A 241 -33.25 2.51 4.51
N LEU A 242 -32.26 2.07 5.30
CA LEU A 242 -31.93 0.66 5.48
C LEU A 242 -33.07 -0.12 6.17
N GLU A 243 -33.70 0.47 7.18
CA GLU A 243 -34.85 -0.15 7.85
C GLU A 243 -36.05 -0.28 6.88
N ARG A 244 -36.27 0.69 6.00
CA ARG A 244 -37.30 0.62 4.95
C ARG A 244 -36.99 -0.45 3.89
N LEU A 245 -35.74 -0.57 3.47
CA LEU A 245 -35.34 -1.64 2.54
C LEU A 245 -35.46 -3.02 3.20
N SER A 246 -35.08 -3.15 4.46
CA SER A 246 -35.20 -4.40 5.21
C SER A 246 -36.65 -4.86 5.38
N ARG A 247 -37.62 -3.93 5.41
CA ARG A 247 -39.05 -4.28 5.43
C ARG A 247 -39.58 -4.71 4.06
N LEU A 248 -38.99 -4.21 2.97
CA LEU A 248 -39.34 -4.62 1.60
C LEU A 248 -38.77 -6.00 1.25
N GLU A 249 -37.67 -6.42 1.87
CA GLU A 249 -37.04 -7.73 1.64
C GLU A 249 -37.72 -8.90 2.39
N VAL A 250 -38.75 -8.63 3.20
CA VAL A 250 -39.50 -9.63 3.99
C VAL A 250 -40.93 -9.86 3.46
N GLU A 251 -41.39 -9.05 2.49
CA GLU A 251 -42.72 -9.17 1.89
C GLU A 251 -42.75 -9.82 0.49
N ASP A 252 -41.62 -10.38 0.01
CA ASP A 252 -41.54 -11.24 -1.19
C ASP A 252 -41.08 -12.67 -0.84
#